data_AF-A0AAW2U9S8-F1
#
_entry.id   AF-A0AAW2U9S8-F1
#
_cell.length_a   1.000
_cell.length_b   1.000
_cell.length_c   1.000
_cell.angle_alpha   90.00
_cell.angle_beta   90.00
_cell.angle_gamma   90.00
#
_symmetry.space_group_name_H-M   'P 1'
#
loop_
_entity.id
_entity.type
_entity.pdbx_description
1 polymer ?
#
loop_
_entity_poly.entity_id
_entity_poly.type
_entity_poly.pdbx_seq_one_letter_code
_entity_poly.pdbx_strand_id
1 'polypeptide(L)'
;MLIAAAMDGNQQVLPLAFAIVDDESTSSWKWFLTLLSRHVIRGRRGVCLISDRHPGIIKAVREGSDFVSPHGAHRYCLRHINKKKWTASHDGGWRTGILTTNMSECINGVLKGARRLPLTAIVEITLVRTVNYFVTREKEESCNVRQWPTLDGFCI
;
A
#
# COMPACT_ATOMS: atom_id res chain seq x y z
N MET A 1 -6.08 -13.40 -4.47
CA MET A 1 -6.70 -12.06 -4.31
C MET A 1 -5.57 -11.10 -4.03
N LEU A 2 -5.44 -10.03 -4.82
CA LEU A 2 -4.32 -9.09 -4.75
C LEU A 2 -4.78 -7.81 -4.08
N ILE A 3 -3.93 -7.22 -3.23
CA ILE A 3 -4.23 -5.98 -2.53
C ILE A 3 -2.99 -5.10 -2.50
N ALA A 4 -3.19 -3.82 -2.77
CA ALA A 4 -2.21 -2.78 -2.54
C ALA A 4 -2.74 -1.82 -1.48
N ALA A 5 -1.86 -1.42 -0.58
CA ALA A 5 -2.14 -0.43 0.45
C ALA A 5 -0.97 0.53 0.58
N ALA A 6 -1.25 1.73 1.05
CA ALA A 6 -0.26 2.74 1.38
C ALA A 6 -0.44 3.19 2.84
N MET A 7 0.54 3.97 3.31
CA MET A 7 0.39 4.75 4.54
C MET A 7 0.39 6.23 4.19
N ASP A 8 -0.40 6.99 4.94
CA ASP A 8 -0.36 8.45 4.90
C ASP A 8 0.65 9.01 5.92
N GLY A 9 0.74 10.34 6.00
CA GLY A 9 1.61 11.03 6.96
C GLY A 9 1.27 10.77 8.43
N ASN A 10 0.07 10.23 8.71
CA ASN A 10 -0.40 9.90 10.06
C ASN A 10 -0.22 8.41 10.40
N GLN A 11 0.58 7.68 9.61
CA GLN A 11 0.83 6.23 9.78
C GLN A 11 -0.43 5.37 9.67
N GLN A 12 -1.50 5.88 9.05
CA GLN A 12 -2.73 5.12 8.85
C GLN A 12 -2.62 4.31 7.57
N VAL A 13 -2.97 3.03 7.65
CA VAL A 13 -2.97 2.11 6.51
C VAL A 13 -4.22 2.29 5.68
N LEU A 14 -4.04 2.55 4.38
CA LEU A 14 -5.09 2.83 3.43
C LEU A 14 -5.09 1.84 2.28
N PRO A 15 -6.19 1.10 2.03
CA PRO A 15 -6.31 0.30 0.82
C PRO A 15 -6.31 1.22 -0.40
N LEU A 16 -5.41 0.96 -1.34
CA LEU A 16 -5.31 1.72 -2.60
C LEU A 16 -6.04 1.02 -3.74
N ALA A 17 -5.89 -0.29 -3.84
CA ALA A 17 -6.55 -1.10 -4.85
C ALA A 17 -6.62 -2.56 -4.41
N PHE A 18 -7.58 -3.28 -4.97
CA PHE A 18 -7.68 -4.74 -4.83
C PHE A 18 -8.05 -5.35 -6.18
N ALA A 19 -7.70 -6.62 -6.36
CA ALA A 19 -8.08 -7.40 -7.52
C ALA A 19 -8.45 -8.83 -7.13
N ILE A 20 -9.53 -9.32 -7.73
CA ILE A 20 -9.90 -10.73 -7.70
C ILE A 20 -9.32 -11.35 -8.97
N VAL A 21 -8.55 -12.41 -8.78
CA VAL A 21 -7.82 -13.11 -9.85
C VAL A 21 -7.96 -14.60 -9.60
N ASP A 22 -7.95 -15.39 -10.66
CA ASP A 22 -8.07 -16.85 -10.59
C ASP A 22 -6.90 -17.46 -9.82
N ASP A 23 -5.69 -16.90 -9.98
CA ASP A 23 -4.50 -17.34 -9.27
C ASP A 23 -3.48 -16.20 -9.02
N GLU A 24 -2.55 -16.42 -8.09
CA GLU A 24 -1.46 -15.49 -7.77
C GLU A 24 -0.21 -15.72 -8.64
N SER A 25 -0.42 -15.84 -9.95
CA SER A 25 0.63 -16.00 -10.95
C SER A 25 1.40 -14.71 -11.25
N THR A 26 2.57 -14.86 -11.89
CA THR A 26 3.32 -13.73 -12.46
C THR A 26 2.46 -12.87 -13.38
N SER A 27 1.60 -13.47 -14.20
CA SER A 27 0.73 -12.75 -15.13
C SER A 27 -0.28 -11.87 -14.38
N SER A 28 -0.95 -12.42 -13.36
CA SER A 28 -1.88 -11.69 -12.49
C SER A 28 -1.19 -10.52 -11.78
N TRP A 29 0.02 -10.74 -11.24
CA TRP A 29 0.80 -9.68 -10.60
C TRP A 29 1.27 -8.60 -11.56
N LYS A 30 1.74 -8.97 -12.76
CA LYS A 30 2.18 -8.03 -13.77
C LYS A 30 1.04 -7.11 -14.19
N TRP A 31 -0.11 -7.69 -14.52
CA TRP A 31 -1.32 -6.95 -14.86
C TRP A 31 -1.75 -5.99 -13.74
N PHE A 32 -1.79 -6.48 -12.49
CA PHE A 32 -2.19 -5.66 -11.35
C PHE A 32 -1.23 -4.50 -11.08
N LEU A 33 0.08 -4.74 -11.14
CA LEU A 33 1.10 -3.70 -10.98
C LEU A 33 1.05 -2.67 -12.11
N THR A 34 0.78 -3.08 -13.35
CA THR A 34 0.58 -2.14 -14.47
C THR A 34 -0.64 -1.24 -14.23
N LEU A 35 -1.75 -1.78 -13.72
CA LEU A 35 -2.92 -0.97 -13.37
C LEU A 35 -2.64 0.00 -12.23
N LEU A 36 -1.93 -0.44 -11.19
CA LEU A 36 -1.50 0.43 -10.09
C LEU A 36 -0.65 1.58 -10.58
N SER A 37 0.39 1.29 -11.37
CA SER A 37 1.24 2.29 -12.00
C SER A 37 0.42 3.32 -12.79
N ARG A 38 -0.48 2.83 -13.65
CA ARG A 38 -1.24 3.68 -14.56
C ARG A 38 -2.27 4.56 -13.85
N HIS A 39 -3.03 4.00 -12.90
CA HIS A 39 -4.21 4.65 -12.36
C HIS A 39 -3.99 5.28 -10.98
N VAL A 40 -3.14 4.69 -10.14
CA VAL A 40 -2.87 5.16 -8.78
C VAL A 40 -1.61 6.03 -8.76
N ILE A 41 -0.51 5.55 -9.34
CA ILE A 41 0.77 6.25 -9.31
C ILE A 41 0.82 7.39 -10.34
N ARG A 42 0.20 7.20 -11.52
CA ARG A 42 0.05 8.22 -12.57
C ARG A 42 1.38 8.88 -12.96
N GLY A 43 2.44 8.08 -13.10
CA GLY A 43 3.77 8.55 -13.52
C GLY A 43 4.57 9.29 -12.43
N ARG A 44 4.09 9.35 -11.18
CA ARG A 44 4.87 9.89 -10.06
C ARG A 44 6.14 9.05 -9.85
N ARG A 45 7.28 9.73 -9.76
CA ARG A 45 8.59 9.10 -9.48
C ARG A 45 8.82 8.98 -7.98
N GLY A 46 9.75 8.11 -7.59
CA GLY A 46 10.18 7.93 -6.20
C GLY A 46 9.23 7.08 -5.36
N VAL A 47 8.27 6.39 -5.98
CA VAL A 47 7.38 5.47 -5.28
C VAL A 47 8.13 4.18 -4.93
N CYS A 48 8.04 3.77 -3.67
CA CYS A 48 8.63 2.54 -3.17
C CYS A 48 7.56 1.45 -3.02
N LEU A 49 7.66 0.38 -3.81
CA LEU A 49 6.88 -0.83 -3.61
C LEU A 49 7.56 -1.70 -2.55
N ILE A 50 6.83 -2.03 -1.49
CA ILE A 50 7.23 -3.02 -0.50
C ILE A 50 6.34 -4.25 -0.70
N SER A 51 6.94 -5.40 -1.05
CA SER A 51 6.18 -6.62 -1.31
C SER A 51 6.74 -7.84 -0.59
N ASP A 52 5.96 -8.92 -0.60
CA ASP A 52 6.49 -10.25 -0.29
C ASP A 52 7.54 -10.69 -1.33
N ARG A 53 8.36 -11.67 -0.96
CA ARG A 53 9.31 -12.41 -1.80
C ARG A 53 8.64 -13.54 -2.61
N HIS A 54 7.34 -13.43 -2.87
CA HIS A 54 6.64 -14.40 -3.71
C HIS A 54 7.26 -14.40 -5.13
N PRO A 55 7.62 -15.57 -5.70
CA PRO A 55 8.28 -15.63 -7.01
C PRO A 55 7.52 -14.91 -8.12
N GLY A 56 6.18 -14.98 -8.08
CA GLY A 56 5.30 -14.27 -9.02
C GLY A 56 5.48 -12.75 -9.00
N ILE A 57 5.60 -12.16 -7.80
CA ILE A 57 5.79 -10.71 -7.62
C ILE A 57 7.20 -10.30 -8.06
N ILE A 58 8.22 -11.04 -7.64
CA ILE A 58 9.62 -10.75 -7.98
C ILE A 58 9.79 -10.71 -9.50
N LYS A 59 9.23 -11.69 -10.20
CA LYS A 59 9.27 -11.77 -11.65
C LYS A 59 8.49 -10.60 -12.28
N ALA A 60 7.27 -10.32 -11.81
CA ALA A 60 6.44 -9.23 -12.32
C ALA A 60 7.10 -7.85 -12.18
N VAL A 61 7.75 -7.57 -11.04
CA VAL A 61 8.44 -6.30 -10.80
C VAL A 61 9.64 -6.12 -11.74
N ARG A 62 10.43 -7.19 -11.93
CA ARG A 62 11.62 -7.19 -12.80
C ARG A 62 11.29 -7.03 -14.28
N GLU A 63 10.18 -7.59 -14.73
CA GLU A 63 9.84 -7.70 -16.15
C GLU A 63 9.02 -6.53 -16.73
N GLY A 64 8.78 -5.46 -15.97
CA GLY A 64 8.14 -4.26 -16.52
C GLY A 64 7.26 -3.48 -15.57
N SER A 65 7.73 -3.20 -14.35
CA SER A 65 7.04 -2.29 -13.44
C SER A 65 7.81 -1.00 -13.23
N ASP A 66 7.11 0.11 -12.98
CA ASP A 66 7.73 1.41 -12.66
C ASP A 66 8.33 1.45 -11.24
N PHE A 67 8.28 0.34 -10.51
CA PHE A 67 8.76 0.22 -9.14
C PHE A 67 10.26 -0.09 -9.06
N VAL A 68 11.02 0.15 -10.14
CA VAL A 68 12.48 -0.01 -10.16
C VAL A 68 13.15 1.26 -10.66
N SER A 69 14.45 1.39 -10.38
CA SER A 69 15.24 2.56 -10.80
C SER A 69 15.18 2.75 -12.32
N PRO A 70 15.04 3.98 -12.84
CA PRO A 70 15.05 5.26 -12.13
C PRO A 70 13.68 5.76 -11.64
N HIS A 71 12.59 5.06 -11.94
CA HIS A 71 11.22 5.54 -11.70
C HIS A 71 10.76 5.34 -10.25
N GLY A 72 11.22 4.28 -9.61
CA GLY A 72 10.84 3.94 -8.25
C GLY A 72 11.84 3.02 -7.58
N ALA A 73 11.41 2.41 -6.49
CA ALA A 73 12.20 1.44 -5.76
C ALA A 73 11.36 0.24 -5.37
N HIS A 74 11.98 -0.94 -5.38
CA HIS A 74 11.37 -2.17 -4.88
C HIS A 74 12.15 -2.65 -3.66
N ARG A 75 11.43 -3.00 -2.60
CA ARG A 75 11.96 -3.53 -1.35
C ARG A 75 11.13 -4.72 -0.92
N TYR A 76 11.75 -5.60 -0.15
CA TYR A 76 11.07 -6.75 0.43
C TYR A 76 10.54 -6.40 1.81
N CYS A 77 9.33 -6.86 2.10
CA CYS A 77 8.78 -6.83 3.44
C CYS A 77 9.72 -7.59 4.38
N LEU A 78 10.08 -6.97 5.52
CA LEU A 78 11.01 -7.58 6.48
C LEU A 78 10.35 -8.68 7.31
N ARG A 79 9.00 -8.79 7.31
CA ARG A 79 8.24 -9.79 8.07
C ARG A 79 8.71 -11.23 7.84
N HIS A 80 9.11 -11.57 6.61
CA HIS A 80 9.58 -12.91 6.24
C HIS A 80 11.09 -13.11 6.43
N ILE A 81 11.80 -12.11 6.95
CA ILE A 81 13.21 -12.19 7.28
C ILE A 81 13.33 -12.46 8.77
N ASN A 82 14.21 -13.39 9.15
CA ASN A 82 14.52 -13.62 10.56
C ASN A 82 14.94 -12.30 11.23
N LYS A 83 14.29 -11.93 12.33
CA LYS A 83 14.55 -10.69 13.08
C LYS A 83 16.03 -10.51 13.44
N LYS A 84 16.77 -11.60 13.68
CA LYS A 84 18.23 -11.58 13.96
C LYS A 84 19.07 -11.08 12.78
N LYS A 85 18.51 -11.09 11.57
CA LYS A 85 19.17 -10.64 10.33
C LYS A 85 18.73 -9.23 9.93
N TRP A 86 17.93 -8.57 10.74
CA TRP A 86 17.50 -7.20 10.46
C TRP A 86 18.64 -6.26 10.83
N THR A 87 19.12 -5.43 9.91
CA THR A 87 20.02 -4.31 10.28
C THR A 87 19.40 -3.41 11.35
N ALA A 88 18.06 -3.31 11.38
CA ALA A 88 17.27 -2.64 12.40
C ALA A 88 17.23 -3.34 13.77
N SER A 89 17.57 -4.63 13.92
CA SER A 89 17.68 -5.22 15.28
C SER A 89 18.84 -4.61 16.08
N HIS A 90 19.69 -3.83 15.43
CA HIS A 90 20.78 -3.06 16.02
C HIS A 90 20.47 -1.55 16.10
N ASP A 91 19.28 -1.09 15.70
CA ASP A 91 18.93 0.34 15.64
C ASP A 91 18.24 0.89 16.90
N GLY A 92 18.07 0.07 17.95
CA GLY A 92 17.50 0.52 19.22
C GLY A 92 16.00 0.82 19.20
N GLY A 93 15.25 0.44 18.15
CA GLY A 93 13.79 0.51 18.14
C GLY A 93 13.17 1.76 17.51
N TRP A 94 13.98 2.61 16.88
CA TRP A 94 13.55 3.94 16.41
C TRP A 94 12.78 3.94 15.06
N ARG A 95 12.65 2.80 14.38
CA ARG A 95 12.11 2.74 12.99
C ARG A 95 11.04 1.65 12.76
N THR A 96 10.41 1.13 13.81
CA THR A 96 9.75 -0.19 13.83
C THR A 96 8.35 -0.32 13.18
N GLY A 97 7.82 0.70 12.51
CA GLY A 97 6.44 0.64 11.95
C GLY A 97 6.33 0.27 10.48
N ILE A 98 7.15 0.91 9.63
CA ILE A 98 6.86 1.01 8.18
C ILE A 98 7.36 -0.21 7.38
N LEU A 99 8.46 -0.84 7.82
CA LEU A 99 9.12 -1.93 7.08
C LEU A 99 8.69 -3.35 7.50
N THR A 100 7.93 -3.45 8.60
CA THR A 100 7.55 -4.71 9.28
C THR A 100 6.08 -5.08 9.07
N THR A 101 5.26 -4.12 8.65
CA THR A 101 3.85 -4.30 8.40
C THR A 101 3.68 -4.78 6.97
N ASN A 102 3.48 -6.08 6.79
CA ASN A 102 2.78 -6.54 5.61
C ASN A 102 1.33 -6.03 5.70
N MET A 103 1.11 -4.77 5.35
CA MET A 103 -0.21 -4.13 5.37
C MET A 103 -1.23 -4.93 4.56
N SER A 104 -0.77 -5.56 3.47
CA SER A 104 -1.60 -6.44 2.66
C SER A 104 -2.06 -7.68 3.44
N GLU A 105 -1.28 -8.21 4.39
CA GLU A 105 -1.71 -9.30 5.27
C GLU A 105 -2.73 -8.86 6.31
N CYS A 106 -2.60 -7.66 6.87
CA CYS A 106 -3.61 -7.13 7.80
C CYS A 106 -4.95 -6.94 7.07
N ILE A 107 -4.93 -6.37 5.87
CA ILE A 107 -6.15 -6.20 5.06
C ILE A 107 -6.65 -7.56 4.56
N ASN A 108 -5.77 -8.45 4.10
CA ASN A 108 -6.13 -9.83 3.77
C ASN A 108 -6.75 -10.54 4.97
N GLY A 109 -6.25 -10.29 6.20
CA GLY A 109 -6.75 -10.85 7.46
C GLY A 109 -8.15 -10.33 7.80
N VAL A 110 -8.39 -9.02 7.68
CA VAL A 110 -9.73 -8.42 7.78
C VAL A 110 -10.68 -9.06 6.76
N LEU A 111 -10.18 -9.32 5.55
CA LEU A 111 -10.94 -9.95 4.49
C LEU A 111 -11.02 -11.48 4.60
N LYS A 112 -10.21 -12.16 5.43
CA LYS A 112 -10.29 -13.62 5.63
C LYS A 112 -11.65 -14.02 6.18
N GLY A 113 -12.22 -13.25 7.10
CA GLY A 113 -13.59 -13.43 7.59
C GLY A 113 -14.65 -13.13 6.53
N ALA A 114 -14.38 -12.14 5.67
CA ALA A 114 -15.26 -11.75 4.58
C ALA A 114 -15.25 -12.71 3.38
N ARG A 115 -14.30 -13.66 3.30
CA ARG A 115 -14.25 -14.68 2.22
C ARG A 115 -15.50 -15.58 2.15
N ARG A 116 -16.29 -15.65 3.23
CA ARG A 116 -17.57 -16.38 3.27
C ARG A 116 -18.77 -15.51 2.88
N LEU A 117 -18.55 -14.21 2.68
CA LEU A 117 -19.58 -13.28 2.22
C LEU A 117 -19.60 -13.26 0.69
N PRO A 118 -20.77 -12.96 0.08
CA PRO A 118 -20.84 -12.74 -1.35
C PRO A 118 -19.89 -11.62 -1.79
N LEU A 119 -19.35 -11.75 -3.00
CA LEU A 119 -18.34 -10.85 -3.57
C LEU A 119 -18.74 -9.38 -3.49
N THR A 120 -20.04 -9.10 -3.67
CA THR A 120 -20.65 -7.77 -3.54
C THR A 120 -20.41 -7.15 -2.18
N ALA A 121 -20.51 -7.91 -1.09
CA ALA A 121 -20.27 -7.43 0.27
C ALA A 121 -18.80 -7.10 0.53
N ILE A 122 -17.86 -7.85 -0.06
CA ILE A 122 -16.41 -7.55 0.06
C ILE A 122 -16.09 -6.23 -0.64
N VAL A 123 -16.63 -6.03 -1.85
CA VAL A 123 -16.47 -4.80 -2.61
C VAL A 123 -17.10 -3.63 -1.88
N GLU A 124 -18.33 -3.80 -1.37
CA GLU A 124 -19.05 -2.79 -0.62
C GLU A 124 -18.31 -2.40 0.66
N ILE A 125 -17.84 -3.36 1.48
CA ILE A 125 -17.09 -3.05 2.70
C ILE A 125 -15.79 -2.30 2.38
N THR A 126 -15.07 -2.72 1.34
CA THR A 126 -13.83 -2.04 0.93
C THR A 126 -14.11 -0.63 0.42
N LEU A 127 -15.12 -0.47 -0.44
CA LEU A 127 -15.50 0.81 -1.03
C LEU A 127 -16.03 1.77 0.04
N VAL A 128 -16.99 1.33 0.86
CA VAL A 128 -17.61 2.14 1.92
C VAL A 128 -16.57 2.58 2.93
N ARG A 129 -15.65 1.70 3.36
CA ARG A 129 -14.57 2.09 4.30
C ARG A 129 -13.61 3.09 3.67
N THR A 130 -13.24 2.91 2.42
CA THR A 130 -12.34 3.83 1.71
C THR A 130 -13.00 5.19 1.51
N VAL A 131 -14.26 5.22 1.09
CA VAL A 131 -15.04 6.45 0.90
C VAL A 131 -15.26 7.17 2.24
N ASN A 132 -15.69 6.46 3.28
CA ASN A 132 -15.89 7.06 4.61
C ASN A 132 -14.60 7.65 5.17
N TYR A 133 -13.45 7.01 4.92
CA TYR A 133 -12.16 7.55 5.32
C TYR A 133 -11.90 8.91 4.65
N PHE A 134 -12.02 8.99 3.32
CA PHE A 134 -11.80 10.25 2.60
C PHE A 134 -12.80 11.35 3.00
N VAL A 135 -14.08 11.00 3.18
CA VAL A 135 -15.11 11.95 3.65
C VAL A 135 -14.84 12.45 5.07
N THR A 136 -14.35 11.59 5.96
CA THR A 136 -14.00 12.00 7.33
C THR A 136 -12.81 12.95 7.32
N ARG A 137 -11.79 12.66 6.50
CA ARG A 137 -10.64 13.55 6.33
C ARG A 137 -10.98 14.89 5.71
N GLU A 138 -11.85 14.93 4.71
CA GLU A 138 -12.30 16.19 4.13
C GLU A 138 -12.95 17.08 5.20
N LYS A 139 -13.70 16.48 6.14
CA LYS A 139 -14.29 17.20 7.28
C LYS A 139 -13.25 17.64 8.30
N GLU A 140 -12.26 16.81 8.63
CA GLU A 140 -11.16 17.16 9.54
C GLU A 140 -10.26 18.26 8.96
N GLU A 141 -9.93 18.18 7.67
CA GLU A 141 -9.17 19.21 6.95
C GLU A 141 -10.00 20.49 6.84
N SER A 142 -11.30 20.42 6.52
CA SER A 142 -12.19 21.60 6.52
C SER A 142 -12.34 22.27 7.89
N CYS A 143 -12.27 21.49 8.98
CA CYS A 143 -12.32 22.01 10.35
C CYS A 143 -10.97 22.65 10.75
N ASN A 144 -9.85 22.04 10.34
CA ASN A 144 -8.49 22.56 10.61
C ASN A 144 -8.10 23.76 9.73
N VAL A 145 -8.65 23.91 8.53
CA VAL A 145 -8.39 25.06 7.63
C VAL A 145 -8.78 26.40 8.28
N ARG A 146 -9.70 26.41 9.26
CA ARG A 146 -10.06 27.62 10.03
C ARG A 146 -9.04 28.05 11.09
N GLN A 147 -7.94 27.32 11.27
CA GLN A 147 -6.98 27.55 12.36
C GLN A 147 -5.51 27.68 11.90
N TRP A 148 -5.21 27.68 10.60
CA TRP A 148 -3.84 27.89 10.13
C TRP A 148 -3.52 29.38 10.01
N PRO A 149 -2.46 29.90 10.69
CA PRO A 149 -1.97 31.22 10.39
C PRO A 149 -1.37 31.21 8.98
N THR A 150 -1.74 32.19 8.16
CA THR A 150 -1.12 32.44 6.85
C THR A 150 0.38 32.65 7.03
N LEU A 151 1.18 31.65 6.68
CA LEU A 151 2.60 31.80 6.48
C LEU A 151 2.85 31.77 4.98
N ASP A 152 3.06 32.96 4.44
CA ASP A 152 3.59 33.20 3.12
C ASP A 152 4.91 32.45 2.93
N GLY A 153 4.97 31.69 1.83
CA GLY A 153 6.24 31.22 1.28
C GLY A 153 6.64 29.81 1.69
N PHE A 154 6.07 28.81 1.03
CA PHE A 154 6.85 27.70 0.46
C PHE A 154 5.97 27.01 -0.60
N CYS A 155 6.19 27.40 -1.86
CA CYS A 155 5.68 26.71 -3.04
C CYS A 155 6.65 25.60 -3.43
N ILE A 156 6.14 24.39 -3.65
CA ILE A 156 6.67 23.41 -4.59
C ILE A 156 5.66 23.22 -5.72
#